data_AF-A0A3D4X739-F1
#
_entry.id   AF-A0A3D4X739-F1
#
_cell.length_a   1.000
_cell.length_b   1.000
_cell.length_c   1.000
_cell.angle_alpha   90.00
_cell.angle_beta   90.00
_cell.angle_gamma   90.00
#
_symmetry.space_group_name_H-M   'P 1'
#
loop_
_entity.id
_entity.type
_entity.pdbx_description
1 polymer ?
#
loop_
_entity_poly.entity_id
_entity_poly.type
_entity_poly.pdbx_seq_one_letter_code
_entity_poly.pdbx_strand_id
1 'polypeptide(L)'
;MGLGTAEPFLAYTLNAEEKARITYDYNTLVGAKFAEGLAGFQSAAATSGVQYRQEAYNPPIDTIAEAKYVDIPEAEQGNEMGLIRASSGAHLYGRNLITCEQYTLGCTLFKNTLEQVKIGYGNMATSGVNNFFYHGFSYRYGVKRPAKR
;
A
#
# COMPACT_ATOMS: atom_id res chain seq x y z
N MET A 1 -16.12 18.96 -13.84
CA MET A 1 -16.04 19.29 -15.28
C MET A 1 -16.46 18.05 -16.05
N GLY A 2 -17.68 18.06 -16.58
CA GLY A 2 -18.25 16.94 -17.34
C GLY A 2 -17.59 16.83 -18.71
N LEU A 3 -17.14 15.63 -19.06
CA LEU A 3 -16.69 15.31 -20.41
C LEU A 3 -17.91 15.30 -21.32
N GLY A 4 -17.92 16.22 -22.29
CA GLY A 4 -19.08 16.55 -23.10
C GLY A 4 -19.35 15.57 -24.24
N THR A 5 -20.29 14.65 -24.01
CA THR A 5 -21.10 14.03 -25.07
C THR A 5 -22.56 14.29 -24.74
N ALA A 6 -23.35 14.75 -25.71
CA ALA A 6 -24.76 15.14 -25.52
C ALA A 6 -25.69 13.98 -25.14
N GLU A 7 -25.20 12.74 -25.22
CA GLU A 7 -25.89 11.56 -24.73
C GLU A 7 -25.39 11.25 -23.31
N PRO A 8 -26.22 11.38 -22.25
CA PRO A 8 -25.87 10.79 -20.98
C PRO A 8 -25.75 9.28 -21.22
N PHE A 9 -24.69 8.66 -20.71
CA PHE A 9 -24.51 7.19 -20.66
C PHE A 9 -25.76 6.42 -20.15
N LEU A 10 -26.71 7.14 -19.53
CA LEU A 10 -28.02 6.70 -19.04
C LEU A 10 -29.11 6.48 -20.12
N ALA A 11 -28.86 6.71 -21.41
CA ALA A 11 -29.86 6.53 -22.47
C ALA A 11 -29.99 5.07 -22.99
N TYR A 12 -29.12 4.16 -22.57
CA TYR A 12 -29.13 2.76 -23.01
C TYR A 12 -29.75 1.84 -21.96
N THR A 13 -30.69 0.98 -22.39
CA THR A 13 -31.16 -0.15 -21.59
C THR A 13 -30.10 -1.25 -21.61
N LEU A 14 -29.21 -1.25 -20.63
CA LEU A 14 -28.15 -2.26 -20.49
C LEU A 14 -28.63 -3.48 -19.69
N ASN A 15 -28.28 -4.68 -20.15
CA ASN A 15 -28.45 -5.90 -19.37
C ASN A 15 -27.37 -6.02 -18.26
N ALA A 16 -27.49 -7.02 -17.40
CA ALA A 16 -26.59 -7.18 -16.26
C ALA A 16 -25.13 -7.48 -16.67
N GLU A 17 -24.94 -8.25 -17.75
CA GLU A 17 -23.62 -8.61 -18.28
C GLU A 17 -22.90 -7.38 -18.87
N GLU A 18 -23.62 -6.55 -19.62
CA GLU A 18 -23.10 -5.30 -20.19
C GLU A 18 -22.65 -4.34 -19.08
N LYS A 19 -23.48 -4.15 -18.04
CA LYS A 19 -23.12 -3.33 -16.87
C LYS A 19 -21.87 -3.85 -16.16
N ALA A 20 -21.76 -5.17 -16.01
CA ALA A 20 -20.59 -5.79 -15.38
C ALA A 20 -19.31 -5.57 -16.20
N ARG A 21 -19.39 -5.74 -17.54
CA ARG A 21 -18.24 -5.52 -18.44
C ARG A 21 -17.80 -4.06 -18.44
N ILE A 22 -18.73 -3.11 -18.51
CA ILE A 22 -18.38 -1.68 -18.47
C ILE A 22 -17.72 -1.31 -17.14
N THR A 23 -18.23 -1.84 -16.02
CA THR A 23 -17.62 -1.63 -14.71
C THR A 23 -16.21 -2.21 -14.63
N TYR A 24 -16.02 -3.41 -15.20
CA TYR A 24 -14.71 -4.06 -15.30
C TYR A 24 -13.72 -3.23 -16.13
N ASP A 25 -14.13 -2.77 -17.33
CA ASP A 25 -13.29 -1.97 -18.22
C ASP A 25 -12.94 -0.63 -17.57
N TYR A 26 -13.90 0.02 -16.90
CA TYR A 26 -13.66 1.24 -16.15
C TYR A 26 -12.62 1.04 -15.04
N ASN A 27 -12.79 0.02 -14.20
CA ASN A 27 -11.84 -0.28 -13.13
C ASN A 27 -10.45 -0.64 -13.66
N THR A 28 -10.39 -1.37 -14.79
CA THR A 28 -9.13 -1.70 -15.47
C THR A 28 -8.43 -0.44 -15.97
N LEU A 29 -9.18 0.49 -16.57
CA LEU A 29 -8.65 1.78 -17.02
C LEU A 29 -8.13 2.62 -15.85
N VAL A 30 -8.89 2.69 -14.75
CA VAL A 30 -8.47 3.42 -13.55
C VAL A 30 -7.19 2.81 -12.98
N GLY A 31 -7.11 1.48 -12.85
CA GLY A 31 -5.90 0.78 -12.40
C GLY A 31 -4.68 1.07 -13.28
N ALA A 32 -4.86 1.09 -14.60
CA ALA A 32 -3.79 1.48 -15.54
C ALA A 32 -3.32 2.93 -15.31
N LYS A 33 -4.23 3.87 -15.03
CA LYS A 33 -3.87 5.26 -14.73
C LYS A 33 -3.15 5.43 -13.39
N PHE A 34 -3.50 4.65 -12.38
CA PHE A 34 -2.71 4.60 -11.15
C PHE A 34 -1.30 4.05 -11.40
N ALA A 35 -1.17 2.99 -12.20
CA ALA A 35 0.14 2.45 -12.56
C ALA A 35 1.03 3.47 -13.31
N GLU A 36 0.47 4.24 -14.24
CA GLU A 36 1.16 5.38 -14.88
C GLU A 36 1.64 6.41 -13.83
N GLY A 37 0.79 6.73 -12.85
CA GLY A 37 1.13 7.65 -11.76
C GLY A 37 2.26 7.14 -10.86
N LEU A 38 2.23 5.86 -10.47
CA LEU A 38 3.29 5.22 -9.69
C LEU A 38 4.63 5.26 -10.42
N ALA A 39 4.63 4.91 -11.72
CA ALA A 39 5.84 4.97 -12.54
C ALA A 39 6.40 6.39 -12.67
N GLY A 40 5.52 7.38 -12.83
CA GLY A 40 5.89 8.79 -12.87
C GLY A 40 6.50 9.26 -11.55
N PHE A 41 5.91 8.89 -10.41
CA PHE A 41 6.43 9.23 -9.09
C PHE A 41 7.79 8.58 -8.83
N GLN A 42 7.94 7.29 -9.16
CA GLN A 42 9.22 6.59 -9.03
C GLN A 42 10.32 7.25 -9.87
N SER A 43 10.00 7.62 -11.11
CA SER A 43 10.94 8.31 -11.99
C SER A 43 11.36 9.67 -11.43
N ALA A 44 10.42 10.42 -10.85
CA ALA A 44 10.70 11.71 -10.21
C ALA A 44 11.47 11.58 -8.89
N ALA A 45 11.22 10.52 -8.11
CA ALA A 45 12.00 10.20 -6.91
C ALA A 45 13.46 9.89 -7.27
N ALA A 46 13.67 9.09 -8.33
CA ALA A 46 14.98 8.71 -8.80
C ALA A 46 15.84 9.92 -9.24
N THR A 47 15.23 10.96 -9.85
CA THR A 47 15.98 12.18 -10.24
C THR A 47 16.49 12.96 -9.03
N SER A 48 15.89 12.76 -7.86
CA SER A 48 16.30 13.35 -6.58
C SER A 48 17.18 12.43 -5.74
N GLY A 49 17.51 11.24 -6.24
CA GLY A 49 18.34 10.26 -5.52
C GLY A 49 17.64 9.59 -4.33
N VAL A 50 16.31 9.59 -4.29
CA VAL A 50 15.53 8.96 -3.22
C VAL A 50 14.78 7.72 -3.74
N GLN A 51 14.54 6.75 -2.86
CA GLN A 51 13.79 5.54 -3.18
C GLN A 51 12.30 5.73 -2.90
N TYR A 52 11.46 5.14 -3.75
CA TYR A 52 10.02 5.17 -3.57
C TYR A 52 9.53 3.94 -2.81
N ARG A 53 9.14 4.16 -1.54
CA ARG A 53 8.41 3.19 -0.71
C ARG A 53 6.92 3.51 -0.75
N GLN A 54 6.09 2.51 -1.00
CA GLN A 54 4.65 2.70 -1.17
C GLN A 54 3.88 1.50 -0.67
N GLU A 55 2.77 1.79 0.00
CA GLU A 55 1.78 0.81 0.40
C GLU A 55 0.80 0.47 -0.71
N ALA A 56 0.50 -0.81 -0.84
CA ALA A 56 -0.25 -1.38 -1.97
C ALA A 56 -1.77 -1.31 -1.84
N TYR A 57 -2.34 -0.54 -0.92
CA TYR A 57 -3.77 -0.64 -0.59
C TYR A 57 -4.45 0.74 -0.53
N ASN A 58 -5.79 0.73 -0.70
CA ASN A 58 -6.75 1.86 -0.77
C ASN A 58 -7.18 2.38 -2.16
N PRO A 59 -6.32 2.62 -3.16
CA PRO A 59 -6.79 2.96 -4.51
C PRO A 59 -7.16 1.68 -5.30
N PRO A 60 -7.96 1.79 -6.39
CA PRO A 60 -8.30 0.67 -7.28
C PRO A 60 -7.08 0.26 -8.12
N ILE A 61 -6.10 -0.34 -7.47
CA ILE A 61 -4.82 -0.75 -8.04
C ILE A 61 -4.68 -2.27 -7.98
N ASP A 62 -3.92 -2.82 -8.92
CA ASP A 62 -3.41 -4.17 -8.80
C ASP A 62 -2.27 -4.18 -7.78
N THR A 63 -2.62 -4.59 -6.58
CA THR A 63 -1.76 -4.65 -5.39
C THR A 63 -0.54 -5.57 -5.53
N ILE A 64 -0.50 -6.45 -6.54
CA ILE A 64 0.67 -7.30 -6.84
C ILE A 64 1.49 -6.63 -7.94
N ALA A 65 0.83 -6.20 -9.03
CA ALA A 65 1.51 -5.60 -10.18
C ALA A 65 2.16 -4.25 -9.88
N GLU A 66 1.67 -3.53 -8.87
CA GLU A 66 2.25 -2.24 -8.49
C GLU A 66 3.71 -2.33 -8.00
N ALA A 67 4.13 -3.48 -7.47
CA ALA A 67 5.53 -3.72 -7.07
C ALA A 67 6.52 -3.54 -8.23
N LYS A 68 6.04 -3.60 -9.47
CA LYS A 68 6.80 -3.24 -10.67
C LYS A 68 7.24 -1.77 -10.68
N TYR A 69 6.45 -0.87 -10.11
CA TYR A 69 6.61 0.59 -10.21
C TYR A 69 7.10 1.26 -8.93
N VAL A 70 7.38 0.49 -7.88
CA VAL A 70 7.86 1.00 -6.58
C VAL A 70 9.21 0.34 -6.26
N ASP A 71 10.11 1.06 -5.58
CA ASP A 71 11.42 0.51 -5.24
C ASP A 71 11.33 -0.41 -4.01
N ILE A 72 10.45 -0.07 -3.07
CA ILE A 72 10.24 -0.76 -1.80
C ILE A 72 8.73 -0.98 -1.60
N PRO A 73 8.18 -2.14 -1.98
CA PRO A 73 6.80 -2.48 -1.69
C PRO A 73 6.55 -2.55 -0.18
N GLU A 74 5.46 -1.96 0.27
CA GLU A 74 5.06 -1.91 1.68
C GLU A 74 3.68 -2.52 1.92
N ALA A 75 3.54 -3.27 3.01
CA ALA A 75 2.28 -3.74 3.53
C ALA A 75 1.87 -2.97 4.81
N GLU A 76 0.63 -3.12 5.25
CA GLU A 76 0.16 -2.67 6.57
C GLU A 76 -0.32 -3.88 7.39
N GLN A 77 -0.33 -3.72 8.71
CA GLN A 77 -0.97 -4.61 9.67
C GLN A 77 -2.24 -5.25 9.10
N GLY A 78 -2.18 -6.57 8.91
CA GLY A 78 -3.29 -7.33 8.36
C GLY A 78 -3.19 -8.79 8.70
N ASN A 79 -4.09 -9.57 8.10
CA ASN A 79 -3.94 -11.02 8.07
C ASN A 79 -2.79 -11.42 7.14
N GLU A 80 -2.34 -12.66 7.28
CA GLU A 80 -1.24 -13.23 6.50
C GLU A 80 -1.43 -13.04 4.98
N MET A 81 -2.66 -13.20 4.45
CA MET A 81 -2.93 -13.04 3.03
C MET A 81 -2.73 -11.59 2.52
N GLY A 82 -3.04 -10.60 3.35
CA GLY A 82 -2.78 -9.20 3.03
C GLY A 82 -1.29 -8.91 2.93
N LEU A 83 -0.48 -9.49 3.81
CA LEU A 83 0.97 -9.33 3.85
C LEU A 83 1.65 -10.09 2.70
N ILE A 84 1.19 -11.32 2.40
CA ILE A 84 1.71 -12.16 1.31
C ILE A 84 1.54 -11.48 -0.05
N ARG A 85 0.51 -10.66 -0.24
CA ARG A 85 0.25 -9.95 -1.50
C ARG A 85 1.40 -9.00 -1.85
N ALA A 86 1.86 -8.20 -0.89
CA ALA A 86 2.98 -7.28 -1.09
C ALA A 86 4.29 -8.04 -1.35
N SER A 87 4.58 -9.08 -0.57
CA SER A 87 5.78 -9.90 -0.78
C SER A 87 5.74 -10.69 -2.09
N SER A 88 4.55 -11.12 -2.54
CA SER A 88 4.38 -11.78 -3.85
C SER A 88 4.71 -10.83 -5.00
N GLY A 89 4.22 -9.59 -4.94
CA GLY A 89 4.57 -8.56 -5.91
C GLY A 89 6.08 -8.31 -5.92
N ALA A 90 6.68 -8.15 -4.74
CA ALA A 90 8.11 -7.97 -4.61
C ALA A 90 8.92 -9.12 -5.22
N HIS A 91 8.57 -10.37 -4.92
CA HIS A 91 9.24 -11.54 -5.51
C HIS A 91 9.07 -11.61 -7.03
N LEU A 92 7.87 -11.31 -7.55
CA LEU A 92 7.59 -11.35 -8.99
C LEU A 92 8.39 -10.30 -9.77
N TYR A 93 8.61 -9.11 -9.18
CA TYR A 93 9.27 -7.98 -9.82
C TYR A 93 10.69 -7.71 -9.31
N GLY A 94 11.30 -8.65 -8.59
CA GLY A 94 12.70 -8.58 -8.17
C GLY A 94 13.01 -7.49 -7.13
N ARG A 95 12.05 -7.15 -6.27
CA ARG A 95 12.23 -6.21 -5.16
C ARG A 95 12.74 -6.95 -3.94
N ASN A 96 13.99 -6.68 -3.54
CA ASN A 96 14.63 -7.38 -2.43
C ASN A 96 14.20 -6.84 -1.05
N LEU A 97 13.84 -5.56 -0.95
CA LEU A 97 13.41 -4.94 0.30
C LEU A 97 11.89 -4.86 0.35
N ILE A 98 11.29 -5.49 1.35
CA ILE A 98 9.84 -5.56 1.54
C ILE A 98 9.54 -5.07 2.95
N THR A 99 8.73 -4.02 3.05
CA THR A 99 8.45 -3.37 4.33
C THR A 99 7.02 -3.64 4.79
N CYS A 100 6.79 -3.48 6.10
CA CYS A 100 5.44 -3.49 6.64
C CYS A 100 5.31 -2.51 7.79
N GLU A 101 4.25 -1.72 7.75
CA GLU A 101 3.75 -0.95 8.87
C GLU A 101 2.96 -1.87 9.83
N GLN A 102 3.23 -1.80 11.14
CA GLN A 102 2.60 -2.68 12.14
C GLN A 102 2.21 -1.93 13.42
N TYR A 103 1.13 -2.35 14.08
CA TYR A 103 0.55 -1.75 15.30
C TYR A 103 -0.18 -0.41 15.08
N THR A 104 -0.74 -0.22 13.87
CA THR A 104 -1.50 0.96 13.46
C THR A 104 -2.89 1.00 14.06
N LEU A 105 -3.61 -0.12 14.03
CA LEU A 105 -5.04 -0.21 14.32
C LEU A 105 -5.35 -1.22 15.43
N GLY A 106 -6.43 -0.98 16.18
CA GLY A 106 -6.92 -1.90 17.21
C GLY A 106 -6.06 -2.03 18.47
N CYS A 107 -4.95 -1.29 18.56
CA CYS A 107 -4.12 -1.28 19.76
C CYS A 107 -4.76 -0.39 20.83
N THR A 108 -4.92 -0.93 22.05
CA THR A 108 -5.31 -0.10 23.19
C THR A 108 -4.09 0.66 23.70
N LEU A 109 -4.25 1.96 23.93
CA LEU A 109 -3.20 2.82 24.50
C LEU A 109 -2.52 2.14 25.69
N PHE A 110 -1.20 2.03 25.64
CA PHE A 110 -0.34 1.46 26.69
C PHE A 110 -0.65 0.01 27.09
N LYS A 111 -1.32 -0.78 26.25
CA LYS A 111 -1.59 -2.21 26.53
C LYS A 111 -0.83 -3.20 25.66
N ASN A 112 0.01 -2.73 24.74
CA ASN A 112 0.83 -3.62 23.92
C ASN A 112 1.80 -4.41 24.81
N THR A 113 1.71 -5.74 24.77
CA THR A 113 2.63 -6.64 25.46
C THR A 113 3.76 -7.06 24.52
N LEU A 114 4.89 -7.52 25.08
CA LEU A 114 5.98 -8.09 24.27
C LEU A 114 5.55 -9.32 23.47
N GLU A 115 4.57 -10.08 23.98
CA GLU A 115 3.97 -11.21 23.27
C GLU A 115 3.22 -10.75 22.01
N GLN A 116 2.40 -9.70 22.11
CA GLN A 116 1.73 -9.11 20.94
C GLN A 116 2.74 -8.55 19.93
N VAL A 117 3.85 -7.97 20.42
CA VAL A 117 4.95 -7.53 19.56
C VAL A 117 5.58 -8.72 18.83
N LYS A 118 5.80 -9.84 19.54
CA LYS A 118 6.37 -11.05 18.96
C LYS A 118 5.45 -11.70 17.92
N ILE A 119 4.15 -11.76 18.19
CA ILE A 119 3.16 -12.35 17.28
C ILE A 119 3.08 -11.54 15.99
N GLY A 120 2.97 -10.21 16.09
CA GLY A 120 2.93 -9.34 14.91
C GLY A 120 4.21 -9.40 14.09
N TYR A 121 5.39 -9.47 14.74
CA TYR A 121 6.66 -9.75 14.06
C TYR A 121 6.62 -11.10 13.33
N GLY A 122 6.15 -12.15 14.00
CA GLY A 122 6.04 -13.49 13.43
C GLY A 122 5.23 -13.49 12.15
N ASN A 123 4.04 -12.87 12.18
CA ASN A 123 3.16 -12.76 11.03
C ASN A 123 3.84 -12.04 9.86
N MET A 124 4.48 -10.90 10.09
CA MET A 124 5.19 -10.17 9.02
C MET A 124 6.33 -11.02 8.42
N ALA A 125 7.17 -11.60 9.28
CA ALA A 125 8.33 -12.37 8.84
C ALA A 125 7.93 -13.63 8.05
N THR A 126 6.89 -14.35 8.48
CA THR A 126 6.42 -15.55 7.77
C THR A 126 5.69 -15.21 6.47
N SER A 127 5.11 -14.01 6.35
CA SER A 127 4.51 -13.52 5.11
C SER A 127 5.52 -12.97 4.08
N GLY A 128 6.83 -13.02 4.37
CA GLY A 128 7.88 -12.59 3.44
C GLY A 128 8.32 -11.13 3.57
N VAL A 129 7.86 -10.41 4.60
CA VAL A 129 8.39 -9.08 4.95
C VAL A 129 9.75 -9.24 5.60
N ASN A 130 10.71 -8.39 5.22
CA ASN A 130 12.09 -8.48 5.73
C ASN A 130 12.61 -7.17 6.36
N ASN A 131 11.81 -6.11 6.41
CA ASN A 131 12.10 -4.90 7.15
C ASN A 131 10.82 -4.33 7.79
N PHE A 132 10.87 -4.02 9.08
CA PHE A 132 9.66 -3.85 9.90
C PHE A 132 9.58 -2.44 10.46
N PHE A 133 8.43 -1.77 10.30
CA PHE A 133 8.17 -0.45 10.83
C PHE A 133 7.04 -0.53 11.85
N TYR A 134 7.33 -0.12 13.09
CA TYR A 134 6.28 0.08 14.09
C TYR A 134 5.61 1.41 13.84
N HIS A 135 4.30 1.37 13.61
CA HIS A 135 3.49 2.56 13.45
C HIS A 135 3.44 3.34 14.76
N GLY A 136 3.83 4.60 14.68
CA GLY A 136 3.84 5.50 15.81
C GLY A 136 5.13 5.43 16.61
N PHE A 137 6.00 6.41 16.37
CA PHE A 137 7.01 6.83 17.33
C PHE A 137 6.88 8.33 17.56
N SER A 138 5.87 8.69 18.36
CA SER A 138 5.53 10.10 18.58
C SER A 138 6.68 10.84 19.26
N TYR A 139 7.14 11.90 18.61
CA TYR A 139 8.13 12.79 19.19
C TYR A 139 7.59 13.44 20.47
N ARG A 140 8.40 13.47 21.53
CA ARG A 140 8.04 14.11 22.80
C ARG A 140 8.42 15.59 22.75
N TYR A 141 7.43 16.47 22.65
CA TYR A 141 7.63 17.91 22.80
C TYR A 141 7.72 18.31 24.28
N GLY A 142 8.49 19.36 24.60
CA GLY A 142 8.49 20.00 25.93
C GLY A 142 9.31 19.29 27.04
N VAL A 143 10.03 18.21 26.74
CA VAL A 143 10.87 17.52 27.72
C VAL A 143 12.28 18.12 27.71
N LYS A 144 12.74 18.67 28.85
CA LYS A 144 14.15 19.08 29.00
C LYS A 144 15.04 17.85 28.81
N ARG A 145 15.99 17.93 27.89
CA ARG A 145 16.96 16.87 27.63
C ARG A 145 17.64 16.50 28.96
N PRO A 146 17.59 15.24 29.42
CA PRO A 146 18.30 14.86 30.62
C PRO A 146 19.80 15.13 30.39
N ALA A 147 20.47 15.67 31.41
CA ALA A 147 21.92 15.85 31.38
C ALA A 147 22.56 14.50 31.01
N LYS A 148 23.51 14.51 30.08
CA LYS A 148 24.26 13.30 29.69
C LYS A 148 24.76 12.62 30.98
N ARG A 149 24.39 11.36 31.17
CA ARG A 149 25.04 10.49 32.15
C ARG A 149 26.43 10.13 31.66
#